data_AF-A0A423KG49-F1
#
_entry.id   AF-A0A423KG49-F1
#
_cell.length_a   1.000
_cell.length_b   1.000
_cell.length_c   1.000
_cell.angle_alpha   90.00
_cell.angle_beta   90.00
_cell.angle_gamma   90.00
#
_symmetry.space_group_name_H-M   'P 1'
#
loop_
_entity.id
_entity.type
_entity.pdbx_description
1 polymer ?
#
loop_
_entity_poly.entity_id
_entity_poly.type
_entity_poly.pdbx_seq_one_letter_code
_entity_poly.pdbx_strand_id
1 'polypeptide(L)'
;MSYCINFSHLEKETVVSVEIFGLSEEYRSVRISQFQCIGWLLSIFDTAQRLIDRSDGLLNEGYDQEALERVAGLSPDQASQLLALTTLNDRFEYVWDIIGESERDEARVMDFRYFDNFWPGFDAYSLIWNPNPSPHPGQKLPLAANTPGSFNLES
;
A
#
# COMPACT_ATOMS: atom_id res chain seq x y z
N MET A 1 6.32 2.37 -15.66
CA MET A 1 6.94 1.63 -14.53
C MET A 1 7.23 2.65 -13.45
N SER A 2 6.78 2.39 -12.22
CA SER A 2 6.94 3.33 -11.10
C SER A 2 8.14 3.03 -10.23
N TYR A 3 8.70 1.82 -10.36
CA TYR A 3 9.98 1.45 -9.77
C TYR A 3 10.67 0.35 -10.60
N CYS A 4 11.96 0.15 -10.36
CA CYS A 4 12.73 -1.02 -10.79
C CYS A 4 13.63 -1.51 -9.65
N ILE A 5 13.89 -2.82 -9.63
CA ILE A 5 14.89 -3.43 -8.76
C ILE A 5 15.99 -3.94 -9.70
N ASN A 6 17.17 -3.34 -9.60
CA ASN A 6 18.33 -3.66 -10.41
C ASN A 6 19.27 -4.58 -9.63
N PHE A 7 19.83 -5.56 -10.34
CA PHE A 7 20.88 -6.44 -9.84
C PHE A 7 22.15 -6.17 -10.62
N SER A 8 23.21 -5.78 -9.90
CA SER A 8 24.54 -5.61 -10.49
C SER A 8 25.48 -6.63 -9.88
N HIS A 9 26.05 -7.50 -10.72
CA HIS A 9 27.08 -8.44 -10.29
C HIS A 9 28.44 -7.79 -10.49
N LEU A 10 29.06 -7.36 -9.39
CA LEU A 10 30.48 -7.02 -9.35
C LEU A 10 31.27 -8.30 -9.07
N GLU A 11 32.55 -8.33 -9.43
CA GLU A 11 33.39 -9.55 -9.48
C GLU A 11 33.37 -10.44 -8.22
N LYS A 12 32.88 -9.94 -7.06
CA LYS A 12 32.71 -10.68 -5.80
C LYS A 12 31.40 -10.43 -5.05
N GLU A 13 30.53 -9.55 -5.55
CA GLU A 13 29.37 -9.05 -4.79
C GLU A 13 28.16 -8.85 -5.70
N THR A 14 26.96 -9.15 -5.18
CA THR A 14 25.70 -8.79 -5.84
C THR A 14 25.15 -7.53 -5.21
N VAL A 15 25.10 -6.44 -5.95
CA VAL A 15 24.48 -5.19 -5.48
C VAL A 15 23.03 -5.19 -5.93
N VAL A 16 22.11 -4.98 -4.98
CA VAL A 16 20.69 -4.81 -5.25
C VAL A 16 20.36 -3.34 -5.02
N SER A 17 19.91 -2.65 -6.07
CA SER A 17 19.40 -1.28 -5.94
C SER A 17 17.93 -1.23 -6.31
N VAL A 18 17.19 -0.42 -5.57
CA VAL A 18 15.81 -0.07 -5.90
C VAL A 18 15.83 1.35 -6.44
N GLU A 19 15.12 1.60 -7.53
CA GLU A 19 14.84 2.95 -8.02
C GLU A 19 13.34 3.10 -8.16
N ILE A 20 12.76 4.16 -7.58
CA ILE A 20 11.34 4.45 -7.43
C ILE A 20 11.15 5.81 -8.07
N PHE A 21 10.61 5.82 -9.29
CA PHE A 21 10.46 7.02 -10.10
C PHE A 21 9.25 7.86 -9.67
N GLY A 22 8.29 7.28 -8.96
CA GLY A 22 7.12 7.96 -8.44
C GLY A 22 6.06 7.00 -7.91
N LEU A 23 4.83 7.49 -7.79
CA LEU A 23 3.68 6.69 -7.37
C LEU A 23 3.40 5.54 -8.34
N SER A 24 2.84 4.44 -7.83
CA SER A 24 2.43 3.31 -8.66
C SER A 24 1.37 3.73 -9.68
N GLU A 25 1.64 3.48 -10.96
CA GLU A 25 0.63 3.65 -12.03
C GLU A 25 -0.40 2.50 -12.04
N GLU A 26 0.00 1.35 -11.50
CA GLU A 26 -0.80 0.14 -11.43
C GLU A 26 -1.79 0.20 -10.26
N TYR A 27 -1.33 0.67 -9.10
CA TYR A 27 -2.12 0.65 -7.87
C TYR A 27 -2.82 1.98 -7.65
N ARG A 28 -4.13 2.00 -7.90
CA ARG A 28 -4.94 3.22 -7.73
C ARG A 28 -5.01 3.66 -6.26
N SER A 29 -4.97 2.74 -5.29
CA SER A 29 -4.92 3.07 -3.85
C SER A 29 -3.70 3.92 -3.49
N VAL A 30 -2.53 3.59 -4.03
CA VAL A 30 -1.27 4.33 -3.82
C VAL A 30 -1.35 5.78 -4.30
N ARG A 31 -2.15 6.07 -5.33
CA ARG A 31 -2.31 7.44 -5.85
C ARG A 31 -3.30 8.29 -5.08
N ILE A 32 -4.22 7.66 -4.35
CA ILE A 32 -5.32 8.34 -3.66
C ILE A 32 -5.03 8.48 -2.17
N SER A 33 -4.33 7.50 -1.59
CA SER A 33 -4.06 7.43 -0.16
C SER A 33 -2.56 7.40 0.11
N GLN A 34 -2.08 8.43 0.82
CA GLN A 34 -0.73 8.46 1.40
C GLN A 34 -0.48 7.23 2.29
N PHE A 35 -1.49 6.78 3.04
CA PHE A 35 -1.40 5.58 3.87
C PHE A 35 -1.05 4.34 3.05
N GLN A 36 -1.75 4.12 1.92
CA GLN A 36 -1.48 3.00 1.02
C GLN A 36 -0.17 3.19 0.25
N CYS A 37 0.22 4.43 -0.06
CA CYS A 37 1.52 4.73 -0.65
C CYS A 37 2.67 4.30 0.25
N ILE A 38 2.61 4.64 1.55
CA ILE A 38 3.65 4.25 2.52
C ILE A 38 3.74 2.71 2.62
N GLY A 39 2.59 2.02 2.76
CA GLY A 39 2.56 0.56 2.81
C GLY A 39 3.16 -0.08 1.56
N TRP A 40 2.86 0.48 0.38
CA TRP A 40 3.44 0.02 -0.88
C TRP A 40 4.96 0.18 -0.93
N LEU A 41 5.50 1.34 -0.53
CA LEU A 41 6.94 1.57 -0.46
C LEU A 41 7.63 0.58 0.48
N LEU A 42 7.08 0.38 1.68
CA LEU A 42 7.61 -0.59 2.64
C LEU A 42 7.63 -2.02 2.06
N SER A 43 6.60 -2.41 1.31
CA SER A 43 6.56 -3.73 0.65
C SER A 43 7.68 -3.91 -0.39
N ILE A 44 8.08 -2.83 -1.07
CA ILE A 44 9.21 -2.85 -2.01
C ILE A 44 10.51 -2.99 -1.24
N PHE A 45 10.71 -2.22 -0.17
CA PHE A 45 11.92 -2.29 0.66
C PHE A 45 12.09 -3.68 1.28
N ASP A 46 11.03 -4.25 1.86
CA ASP A 46 11.03 -5.60 2.42
C ASP A 46 11.30 -6.67 1.35
N THR A 47 10.92 -6.41 0.09
CA THR A 47 11.23 -7.30 -1.03
C THR A 47 12.70 -7.21 -1.43
N ALA A 48 13.25 -6.01 -1.51
CA ALA A 48 14.66 -5.79 -1.79
C ALA A 48 15.56 -6.38 -0.69
N GLN A 49 15.22 -6.19 0.58
CA GLN A 49 15.96 -6.76 1.71
C GLN A 49 15.97 -8.29 1.66
N ARG A 50 14.82 -8.93 1.40
CA ARG A 50 14.74 -10.40 1.25
C ARG A 50 15.59 -10.94 0.08
N LEU A 51 15.79 -10.14 -0.97
CA LEU A 51 16.64 -10.51 -2.10
C LEU A 51 18.12 -10.43 -1.72
N ILE A 52 18.49 -9.40 -0.96
CA ILE A 52 19.84 -9.22 -0.41
C ILE A 52 20.22 -10.36 0.54
N ASP A 53 19.34 -10.68 1.49
CA ASP A 53 19.57 -11.74 2.49
C ASP A 53 19.86 -13.10 1.82
N ARG A 54 19.38 -13.30 0.58
CA ARG A 54 19.58 -14.51 -0.22
C ARG A 54 20.83 -14.48 -1.09
N SER A 55 21.39 -13.31 -1.37
CA SER A 55 22.45 -13.09 -2.36
C SER A 55 23.74 -12.53 -1.78
N ASP A 56 23.85 -12.43 -0.45
CA ASP A 56 24.98 -11.79 0.26
C ASP A 56 25.26 -10.38 -0.29
N GLY A 57 24.18 -9.68 -0.65
CA GLY A 57 24.25 -8.42 -1.36
C GLY A 57 24.37 -7.18 -0.48
N LEU A 58 24.61 -6.03 -1.11
CA LEU A 58 24.63 -4.73 -0.45
C LEU A 58 23.42 -3.90 -0.89
N LEU A 59 22.75 -3.26 0.07
CA LEU A 59 21.69 -2.27 -0.17
C LEU A 59 22.33 -0.88 -0.28
N ASN A 60 21.80 -0.02 -1.15
CA ASN A 60 22.21 1.37 -1.19
C ASN A 60 21.63 2.12 0.03
N GLU A 61 22.49 2.59 0.93
CA GLU A 61 22.09 3.30 2.14
C GLU A 61 21.40 4.64 1.80
N GLY A 62 20.30 4.94 2.49
CA GLY A 62 19.57 6.21 2.37
C GLY A 62 18.55 6.31 1.23
N TYR A 63 18.53 5.34 0.31
CA TYR A 63 17.58 5.32 -0.80
C TYR A 63 16.11 5.22 -0.32
N ASP A 64 15.86 4.35 0.66
CA ASP A 64 14.53 4.12 1.21
C ASP A 64 13.97 5.38 1.89
N GLN A 65 14.85 6.13 2.56
CA GLN A 65 14.48 7.39 3.20
C GLN A 65 14.10 8.45 2.15
N GLU A 66 14.91 8.62 1.10
CA GLU A 66 14.59 9.56 0.02
C GLU A 66 13.23 9.23 -0.62
N ALA A 67 12.93 7.95 -0.84
CA ALA A 67 11.65 7.54 -1.40
C ALA A 67 10.47 7.85 -0.48
N LEU A 68 10.60 7.64 0.84
CA LEU A 68 9.56 8.00 1.82
C LEU A 68 9.32 9.51 1.88
N GLU A 69 10.38 10.32 1.79
CA GLU A 69 10.27 11.77 1.79
C GLU A 69 9.64 12.28 0.49
N ARG A 70 10.17 11.86 -0.66
CA ARG A 70 9.78 12.40 -1.97
C ARG A 70 8.44 11.85 -2.47
N VAL A 71 8.17 10.56 -2.27
CA VAL A 71 6.99 9.89 -2.85
C VAL A 71 5.84 9.83 -1.86
N ALA A 72 6.13 9.49 -0.61
CA ALA A 72 5.11 9.46 0.44
C ALA A 72 4.94 10.79 1.19
N GLY A 73 5.79 11.80 0.94
CA GLY A 73 5.64 13.11 1.56
C GLY A 73 5.89 13.12 3.07
N LEU A 74 6.66 12.16 3.59
CA LEU A 74 7.06 12.15 5.00
C LEU A 74 8.16 13.19 5.25
N SER A 75 8.21 13.71 6.47
CA SER A 75 9.39 14.47 6.91
C SER A 75 10.60 13.53 7.13
N PRO A 76 11.84 14.04 7.09
CA PRO A 76 13.03 13.23 7.33
C PRO A 76 12.98 12.46 8.66
N ASP A 77 12.55 13.12 9.73
CA ASP A 77 12.44 12.49 11.06
C ASP A 77 11.42 11.35 11.05
N GLN A 78 10.28 11.54 10.37
CA GLN A 78 9.26 10.49 10.22
C GLN A 78 9.75 9.31 9.40
N ALA A 79 10.46 9.58 8.30
CA ALA A 79 11.02 8.55 7.44
C ALA A 79 12.08 7.72 8.19
N SER A 80 13.02 8.39 8.87
CA SER A 80 14.05 7.70 9.66
C SER A 80 13.44 6.88 10.80
N GLN A 81 12.44 7.42 11.51
CA GLN A 81 11.77 6.69 12.59
C GLN A 81 10.99 5.49 12.06
N LEU A 82 10.30 5.62 10.92
CA LEU A 82 9.58 4.51 10.29
C LEU A 82 10.52 3.38 9.86
N LEU A 83 11.66 3.70 9.25
CA LEU A 83 12.64 2.72 8.80
C LEU A 83 13.32 1.98 9.98
N ALA A 84 13.40 2.59 11.16
CA ALA A 84 13.91 1.95 12.36
C ALA A 84 12.97 0.86 12.93
N LEU A 85 11.69 0.88 12.55
CA LEU A 85 10.71 -0.12 12.98
C LEU A 85 10.85 -1.39 12.15
N THR A 86 10.86 -2.55 12.81
CA THR A 86 11.12 -3.84 12.17
C THR A 86 9.88 -4.71 12.02
N THR A 87 8.82 -4.45 12.79
CA THR A 87 7.58 -5.21 12.70
C THR A 87 6.54 -4.46 11.88
N LEU A 88 5.73 -5.21 11.13
CA LEU A 88 4.62 -4.65 10.37
C LEU A 88 3.61 -3.92 11.27
N ASN A 89 3.36 -4.43 12.47
CA ASN A 89 2.40 -3.83 13.39
C ASN A 89 2.89 -2.49 13.93
N ASP A 90 4.16 -2.39 14.34
CA ASP A 90 4.71 -1.12 14.83
C ASP A 90 4.74 -0.09 13.71
N ARG A 91 5.12 -0.50 12.48
CA ARG A 91 5.07 0.36 11.29
C ARG A 91 3.66 0.84 11.02
N PHE A 92 2.66 -0.04 11.12
CA PHE A 92 1.25 0.31 10.94
C PHE A 92 0.81 1.35 11.97
N GLU A 93 1.02 1.08 13.26
CA GLU A 93 0.60 1.97 14.34
C GLU A 93 1.26 3.34 14.21
N TYR A 94 2.57 3.35 13.93
CA TYR A 94 3.31 4.58 13.71
C TYR A 94 2.78 5.37 12.52
N VAL A 95 2.63 4.73 11.35
CA VAL A 95 2.12 5.39 10.15
C VAL A 95 0.72 5.92 10.41
N TRP A 96 -0.15 5.11 11.02
CA TRP A 96 -1.51 5.52 11.37
C TRP A 96 -1.51 6.78 12.24
N ASP A 97 -0.61 6.86 13.21
CA ASP A 97 -0.49 8.01 14.12
C ASP A 97 0.05 9.28 13.46
N ILE A 98 0.94 9.16 12.48
CA ILE A 98 1.53 10.33 11.81
C ILE A 98 0.73 10.82 10.61
N ILE A 99 -0.06 9.95 9.96
CA ILE A 99 -0.93 10.40 8.87
C ILE A 99 -2.02 11.30 9.44
N GLY A 100 -2.30 12.40 8.75
CA GLY A 100 -3.31 13.37 9.17
C GLY A 100 -4.71 12.76 9.22
N GLU A 101 -5.61 13.39 9.97
CA GLU A 101 -7.00 12.95 10.12
C GLU A 101 -7.71 12.79 8.76
N SER A 102 -7.50 13.73 7.83
CA SER A 102 -8.05 13.65 6.48
C SER A 102 -7.63 12.39 5.73
N GLU A 103 -6.38 11.93 5.91
CA GLU A 103 -5.87 10.73 5.26
C GLU A 103 -6.45 9.47 5.91
N ARG A 104 -6.61 9.47 7.24
CA ARG A 104 -7.29 8.38 7.95
C ARG A 104 -8.73 8.21 7.47
N ASP A 105 -9.43 9.30 7.25
CA ASP A 105 -10.81 9.27 6.77
C ASP A 105 -10.89 8.73 5.33
N GLU A 106 -9.97 9.12 4.45
CA GLU A 106 -9.84 8.54 3.10
C GLU A 106 -9.57 7.03 3.17
N ALA A 107 -8.60 6.61 4.00
CA ALA A 107 -8.26 5.20 4.19
C ALA A 107 -9.42 4.37 4.78
N ARG A 108 -10.24 4.96 5.66
CA ARG A 108 -11.42 4.30 6.27
C ARG A 108 -12.53 4.01 5.27
N VAL A 109 -12.76 4.91 4.32
CA VAL A 109 -13.86 4.77 3.34
C VAL A 109 -13.44 4.02 2.08
N MET A 110 -12.14 3.73 1.92
CA MET A 110 -11.61 2.98 0.78
C MET A 110 -12.13 1.53 0.75
N ASP A 111 -12.63 1.10 -0.42
CA ASP A 111 -13.13 -0.27 -0.61
C ASP A 111 -12.01 -1.21 -1.08
N PHE A 112 -11.38 -1.91 -0.14
CA PHE A 112 -10.31 -2.87 -0.43
C PHE A 112 -10.77 -4.17 -1.13
N ARG A 113 -12.07 -4.31 -1.45
CA ARG A 113 -12.53 -5.36 -2.38
C ARG A 113 -12.21 -5.00 -3.83
N TYR A 114 -11.99 -3.71 -4.10
CA TYR A 114 -11.64 -3.19 -5.42
C TYR A 114 -10.25 -2.57 -5.48
N PHE A 115 -9.71 -2.13 -4.35
CA PHE A 115 -8.37 -1.55 -4.25
C PHE A 115 -7.39 -2.49 -3.54
N ASP A 116 -6.13 -2.43 -3.96
CA ASP A 116 -5.04 -3.11 -3.29
C ASP A 116 -4.83 -2.55 -1.89
N ASN A 117 -4.69 -3.46 -0.93
CA ASN A 117 -4.37 -3.14 0.46
C ASN A 117 -2.94 -3.59 0.77
N PHE A 118 -2.08 -2.62 1.10
CA PHE A 118 -0.69 -2.86 1.46
C PHE A 118 -0.47 -3.03 2.98
N TRP A 119 -1.55 -3.02 3.76
CA TRP A 119 -1.54 -3.23 5.21
C TRP A 119 -2.36 -4.47 5.59
N PRO A 120 -1.71 -5.66 5.63
CA PRO A 120 -2.37 -6.90 6.05
C PRO A 120 -3.10 -6.74 7.39
N GLY A 121 -4.39 -7.10 7.44
CA GLY A 121 -5.25 -6.94 8.63
C GLY A 121 -6.03 -5.62 8.69
N PHE A 122 -5.73 -4.65 7.81
CA PHE A 122 -6.50 -3.41 7.69
C PHE A 122 -7.86 -3.61 6.98
N ASP A 123 -7.96 -4.64 6.14
CA ASP A 123 -9.18 -5.04 5.47
C ASP A 123 -10.31 -5.37 6.45
N ALA A 124 -9.99 -6.00 7.59
CA ALA A 124 -10.95 -6.24 8.66
C ALA A 124 -11.56 -4.94 9.21
N TYR A 125 -10.75 -3.88 9.33
CA TYR A 125 -11.22 -2.57 9.79
C TYR A 125 -12.07 -1.85 8.74
N SER A 126 -11.72 -1.98 7.45
CA SER A 126 -12.52 -1.41 6.36
C SER A 126 -13.95 -1.96 6.32
N LEU A 127 -14.15 -3.24 6.62
CA LEU A 127 -15.49 -3.86 6.68
C LEU A 127 -16.30 -3.37 7.88
N ILE A 128 -15.64 -3.04 8.99
CA ILE A 128 -16.28 -2.48 10.19
C ILE A 128 -16.67 -1.02 9.96
N TRP A 129 -15.80 -0.24 9.32
CA TRP A 129 -15.99 1.20 9.13
C TRP A 129 -16.84 1.55 7.92
N ASN A 130 -16.82 0.70 6.89
CA ASN A 130 -17.58 0.90 5.67
C ASN A 130 -18.28 -0.41 5.23
N PRO A 131 -19.34 -0.84 5.94
CA PRO A 131 -20.04 -2.08 5.62
C PRO A 131 -20.81 -2.03 4.29
N ASN A 132 -21.13 -0.82 3.80
CA ASN A 132 -21.83 -0.58 2.54
C ASN A 132 -21.10 0.51 1.74
N PRO A 133 -19.93 0.21 1.15
CA PRO A 133 -19.19 1.18 0.38
C PRO A 133 -20.02 1.64 -0.82
N SER A 134 -20.06 2.95 -1.02
CA SER A 134 -20.75 3.56 -2.15
C SER A 134 -20.03 3.15 -3.44
N PRO A 135 -20.75 2.78 -4.51
CA PRO A 135 -20.11 2.49 -5.78
C PRO A 135 -19.37 3.74 -6.28
N HIS A 136 -18.12 3.59 -6.72
CA HIS A 136 -17.33 4.71 -7.20
C HIS A 136 -17.92 5.29 -8.50
N PRO A 137 -17.70 6.60 -8.78
CA PRO A 137 -18.03 7.18 -10.07
C PRO A 137 -17.33 6.40 -11.20
N GLY A 138 -18.13 5.71 -12.02
CA GLY A 138 -17.64 4.83 -13.10
C GLY A 138 -17.89 3.33 -12.88
N GLN A 139 -18.41 2.92 -11.73
CA GLN A 139 -18.76 1.54 -11.45
C GLN A 139 -20.08 1.18 -12.18
N LYS A 140 -20.00 0.41 -13.27
CA LYS A 140 -21.18 -0.33 -13.78
C LYS A 140 -21.49 -1.41 -12.75
N LEU A 141 -22.47 -1.15 -11.89
CA LEU A 141 -23.10 -2.19 -11.09
C LEU A 141 -23.52 -3.32 -12.05
N PRO A 142 -23.21 -4.59 -11.75
CA PRO A 142 -23.89 -5.69 -12.44
C PRO A 142 -25.39 -5.44 -12.29
N LEU A 143 -26.12 -5.39 -13.40
CA LEU A 143 -27.58 -5.28 -13.36
C LEU A 143 -28.07 -6.35 -12.38
N ALA A 144 -28.82 -5.91 -11.36
CA ALA A 144 -29.46 -6.80 -10.42
C ALA A 144 -30.09 -7.95 -11.21
N ALA A 145 -29.68 -9.18 -10.90
CA ALA A 145 -30.34 -10.35 -11.44
C ALA A 145 -31.81 -10.24 -11.05
N ASN A 146 -32.67 -10.02 -12.05
CA ASN A 146 -34.11 -10.07 -11.91
C ASN A 146 -34.45 -11.33 -11.11
N THR A 147 -34.93 -11.15 -9.88
CA THR A 147 -35.53 -12.24 -9.12
C THR A 147 -36.90 -12.49 -9.74
N PRO A 148 -37.18 -13.64 -10.39
CA PRO A 148 -38.53 -13.96 -10.80
C PRO A 148 -39.21 -14.69 -9.65
N GLY A 149 -40.34 -14.16 -9.16
CA GLY A 149 -41.28 -14.97 -8.40
C GLY A 149 -41.98 -14.25 -7.27
N SER A 150 -42.85 -13.29 -7.59
CA SER A 150 -44.01 -12.99 -6.75
C SER A 150 -44.95 -14.21 -6.82
N PHE A 151 -44.94 -15.06 -5.79
CA PHE A 151 -46.01 -16.03 -5.58
C PHE A 151 -47.20 -15.29 -4.98
N ASN A 152 -48.21 -15.01 -5.80
CA ASN A 152 -49.52 -14.59 -5.32
C ASN A 152 -50.16 -15.75 -4.55
N LEU A 153 -50.44 -15.52 -3.27
CA LEU A 153 -51.46 -16.26 -2.54
C LEU A 153 -52.80 -15.62 -2.88
N GLU A 154 -53.63 -16.30 -3.67
CA GLU A 154 -55.07 -16.08 -3.65
C GLU A 154 -55.75 -17.34 -3.13
N SER A 155 -56.51 -17.09 -2.06
CA SER A 155 -57.45 -17.87 -1.26
C SER A 155 -58.08 -19.14 -1.86
#